data_AF-A0A1S8X5X2-F1
#
_entry.id   AF-A0A1S8X5X2-F1
#
_cell.length_a   1.000
_cell.length_b   1.000
_cell.length_c   1.000
_cell.angle_alpha   90.00
_cell.angle_beta   90.00
_cell.angle_gamma   90.00
#
_symmetry.space_group_name_H-M   'P 1'
#
loop_
_entity.id
_entity.type
_entity.pdbx_description
1 polymer ?
#
loop_
_entity_poly.entity_id
_entity_poly.type
_entity_poly.pdbx_seq_one_letter_code
_entity_poly.pdbx_strand_id
1 'polypeptide(L)'
;MQITRATMWLTRTLQQLSPKAKTLMQEMLSEANKFRDYNFRVYFTRKIKNSFSEIEAATNISDIDRLMEENVKLLGILRRQTTLNNFFPPNKSAIE
;
A
#
# COMPACT_ATOMS: atom_id res chain seq x y z
N MET A 1 2.89 -24.93 -15.08
CA MET A 1 2.06 -23.94 -14.35
C MET A 1 2.82 -22.62 -14.32
N GLN A 2 2.52 -21.71 -15.26
CA GLN A 2 3.29 -20.46 -15.45
C GLN A 2 2.85 -19.45 -14.38
N ILE A 3 3.62 -19.35 -13.29
CA ILE A 3 3.47 -18.26 -12.33
C ILE A 3 3.95 -16.99 -13.04
N THR A 4 3.03 -16.07 -13.31
CA THR A 4 3.30 -14.80 -13.99
C THR A 4 4.40 -14.00 -13.27
N ARG A 5 5.33 -13.39 -14.01
CA ARG A 5 6.47 -12.63 -13.44
C ARG A 5 6.06 -11.57 -12.39
N ALA A 6 4.86 -11.01 -12.49
CA ALA A 6 4.32 -10.03 -11.56
C ALA A 6 3.97 -10.60 -10.17
N THR A 7 3.47 -11.83 -10.09
CA THR A 7 3.17 -12.50 -8.80
C THR A 7 4.44 -12.99 -8.12
N MET A 8 5.44 -13.40 -8.91
CA MET A 8 6.75 -13.83 -8.42
C MET A 8 7.59 -12.67 -7.85
N TRP A 9 7.45 -11.45 -8.40
CA TRP A 9 8.09 -10.24 -7.87
C TRP A 9 7.51 -9.85 -6.49
N LEU A 10 6.19 -9.92 -6.33
CA LEU A 10 5.50 -9.62 -5.06
C LEU A 10 5.79 -10.63 -3.93
N THR A 11 6.17 -11.87 -4.25
CA THR A 11 6.45 -12.89 -3.21
C THR A 11 7.87 -12.76 -2.65
N ARG A 12 8.83 -12.38 -3.49
CA ARG A 12 10.22 -12.14 -3.07
C ARG A 12 10.36 -10.86 -2.26
N THR A 13 9.65 -9.79 -2.67
CA THR A 13 9.70 -8.49 -1.98
C THR A 13 9.20 -8.55 -0.54
N LEU A 14 8.18 -9.36 -0.29
CA LEU A 14 7.68 -9.58 1.07
C LEU A 14 8.61 -10.41 1.95
N GLN A 15 9.52 -11.22 1.40
CA GLN A 15 10.38 -12.04 2.25
C GLN A 15 11.42 -11.21 3.01
N GLN A 16 12.02 -10.20 2.38
CA GLN A 16 13.13 -9.41 2.93
C GLN A 16 12.71 -8.31 3.90
N LEU A 17 11.43 -7.94 3.92
CA LEU A 17 10.91 -6.92 4.84
C LEU A 17 11.00 -7.39 6.31
N SER A 18 11.30 -6.43 7.19
CA SER A 18 11.20 -6.64 8.63
C SER A 18 9.77 -7.00 9.04
N PRO A 19 9.56 -7.73 10.17
CA PRO A 19 8.21 -8.04 10.66
C PRO A 19 7.34 -6.80 10.83
N LYS A 20 7.92 -5.69 11.33
CA LYS A 20 7.22 -4.41 11.48
C LYS A 20 6.75 -3.85 10.13
N ALA A 21 7.60 -3.89 9.11
CA ALA A 21 7.25 -3.46 7.76
C ALA A 21 6.12 -4.33 7.17
N LYS A 22 6.18 -5.66 7.35
CA LYS A 22 5.12 -6.58 6.91
C LYS A 22 3.76 -6.23 7.52
N THR A 23 3.70 -6.04 8.84
CA THR A 23 2.46 -5.67 9.54
C THR A 23 1.91 -4.33 9.04
N LEU A 24 2.78 -3.32 8.91
CA LEU A 24 2.36 -2.00 8.41
C LEU A 24 1.81 -2.09 6.98
N MET A 25 2.48 -2.83 6.08
CA MET A 25 2.02 -3.00 4.71
C MET A 25 0.65 -3.69 4.65
N GLN A 26 0.46 -4.76 5.43
CA GLN A 26 -0.81 -5.48 5.49
C GLN A 26 -1.95 -4.58 5.98
N GLU A 27 -1.67 -3.78 7.00
CA GLU A 27 -2.63 -2.81 7.53
C GLU A 27 -3.01 -1.75 6.48
N MET A 28 -2.02 -1.19 5.79
CA MET A 28 -2.25 -0.21 4.73
C MET A 28 -3.03 -0.79 3.55
N LEU A 29 -2.74 -2.02 3.12
CA LEU A 29 -3.48 -2.68 2.05
C LEU A 29 -4.91 -3.01 2.46
N SER A 30 -5.11 -3.43 3.72
CA SER A 30 -6.44 -3.63 4.29
C SER A 30 -7.25 -2.34 4.28
N GLU A 31 -6.63 -1.21 4.67
CA GLU A 31 -7.28 0.10 4.63
C GLU A 31 -7.59 0.53 3.19
N ALA A 32 -6.65 0.39 2.25
CA ALA A 32 -6.87 0.74 0.85
C ALA A 32 -8.01 -0.06 0.21
N ASN A 33 -8.25 -1.31 0.64
CA ASN A 33 -9.38 -2.11 0.16
C ASN A 33 -10.75 -1.62 0.63
N LYS A 34 -10.81 -0.72 1.62
CA LYS A 34 -12.07 -0.11 2.09
C LYS A 34 -12.58 1.04 1.22
N PHE A 35 -11.78 1.51 0.25
CA PHE A 35 -12.25 2.48 -0.74
C PHE A 35 -13.29 1.85 -1.66
N ARG A 36 -14.47 2.47 -1.76
CA ARG A 36 -15.52 2.07 -2.71
C ARG A 36 -15.07 2.34 -4.14
N ASP A 37 -14.53 3.53 -4.36
CA ASP A 37 -13.97 3.97 -5.63
C ASP A 37 -12.80 3.07 -6.07
N TYR A 38 -12.94 2.49 -7.26
CA TYR A 38 -11.95 1.62 -7.87
C TYR A 38 -10.61 2.31 -8.09
N ASN A 39 -10.63 3.55 -8.59
CA ASN A 39 -9.42 4.30 -8.90
C ASN A 39 -8.61 4.58 -7.63
N PHE A 40 -9.28 4.97 -6.54
CA PHE A 40 -8.58 5.15 -5.26
C PHE A 40 -8.01 3.84 -4.74
N ARG A 41 -8.78 2.76 -4.75
CA ARG A 41 -8.31 1.44 -4.29
C ARG A 41 -7.08 0.98 -5.06
N VAL A 42 -7.11 1.07 -6.40
CA VAL A 42 -5.98 0.70 -7.26
C VAL A 42 -4.78 1.62 -7.06
N TYR A 43 -5.01 2.94 -7.03
CA TYR A 43 -3.95 3.92 -6.83
C TYR A 43 -3.20 3.69 -5.52
N PHE A 44 -3.93 3.57 -4.41
CA PHE A 44 -3.31 3.38 -3.10
C PHE A 44 -2.64 2.01 -2.98
N THR A 45 -3.23 0.96 -3.54
CA THR A 45 -2.59 -0.37 -3.58
C THR A 45 -1.25 -0.33 -4.30
N ARG A 46 -1.17 0.36 -5.44
CA ARG A 46 0.09 0.55 -6.18
C ARG A 46 1.09 1.39 -5.40
N LYS A 47 0.63 2.51 -4.81
CA LYS A 47 1.47 3.41 -4.02
C LYS A 47 2.11 2.69 -2.84
N ILE A 48 1.33 1.90 -2.10
CA ILE A 48 1.82 1.09 -0.98
C ILE A 48 2.86 0.09 -1.46
N LYS A 49 2.57 -0.66 -2.54
CA LYS A 49 3.54 -1.63 -3.07
C LYS A 49 4.87 -0.97 -3.45
N ASN A 50 4.82 0.17 -4.13
CA ASN A 50 6.01 0.92 -4.51
C ASN A 50 6.82 1.40 -3.29
N SER A 51 6.16 1.97 -2.27
CA SER A 51 6.86 2.47 -1.08
C SER A 51 7.54 1.35 -0.29
N PHE A 52 6.94 0.15 -0.23
CA PHE A 52 7.56 -0.99 0.44
C PHE A 52 8.68 -1.64 -0.38
N SER A 53 8.63 -1.55 -1.72
CA SER A 53 9.79 -1.89 -2.55
C SER A 53 10.96 -0.92 -2.37
N GLU A 54 10.70 0.36 -2.12
CA GLU A 54 11.74 1.33 -1.76
C GLU A 54 12.36 1.02 -0.39
N ILE A 55 11.54 0.66 0.61
CA ILE A 55 12.03 0.23 1.93
C ILE A 55 12.92 -1.01 1.83
N GLU A 56 12.55 -1.97 0.99
CA GLU A 56 13.36 -3.18 0.78
C GLU A 56 14.70 -2.88 0.08
N ALA A 57 14.71 -1.97 -0.88
CA ALA A 57 15.91 -1.59 -1.61
C ALA A 57 16.85 -0.68 -0.79
N ALA A 58 16.35 -0.05 0.27
CA ALA A 58 17.13 0.84 1.12
C ALA A 58 18.18 0.06 1.93
N THR A 59 19.40 0.57 1.94
CA THR A 59 20.54 -0.07 2.64
C THR A 59 20.92 0.65 3.92
N ASN A 60 20.60 1.95 4.02
CA ASN A 60 20.85 2.75 5.21
C ASN A 60 19.65 2.70 6.16
N ILE A 61 19.91 2.44 7.44
CA ILE A 61 18.92 2.39 8.51
C ILE A 61 18.13 3.71 8.60
N SER A 62 18.78 4.87 8.42
CA SER A 62 18.09 6.17 8.50
C SER A 62 17.04 6.35 7.39
N ASP A 63 17.31 5.82 6.20
CA ASP A 63 16.36 5.88 5.08
C ASP A 63 15.19 4.94 5.31
N ILE A 64 15.46 3.75 5.84
CA ILE A 64 14.42 2.79 6.23
C ILE A 64 13.50 3.42 7.28
N ASP A 65 14.06 4.05 8.32
CA ASP A 65 13.27 4.67 9.38
C ASP A 65 12.41 5.83 8.86
N ARG A 66 12.99 6.69 8.01
CA ARG A 66 12.25 7.78 7.35
C ARG A 66 11.09 7.25 6.50
N LEU A 67 11.35 6.27 5.63
CA LEU A 67 10.33 5.67 4.76
C LEU A 67 9.24 4.97 5.58
N MET A 68 9.61 4.31 6.67
CA MET A 68 8.64 3.69 7.60
C MET A 68 7.76 4.76 8.25
N GLU A 69 8.32 5.87 8.71
CA GLU A 69 7.56 6.98 9.30
C GLU A 69 6.61 7.63 8.29
N GLU A 70 7.05 7.82 7.04
CA GLU A 70 6.23 8.31 5.95
C GLU A 70 5.03 7.40 5.68
N ASN A 71 5.23 6.07 5.70
CA ASN A 71 4.14 5.11 5.54
C ASN A 71 3.17 5.10 6.74
N VAL A 72 3.65 5.32 7.97
CA VAL A 72 2.78 5.50 9.14
C VAL A 72 1.91 6.76 8.98
N LYS A 73 2.49 7.87 8.52
CA LYS A 73 1.74 9.10 8.22
C LYS A 73 0.70 8.86 7.10
N LEU A 74 1.09 8.14 6.05
CA LEU A 74 0.21 7.77 4.95
C LEU A 74 -0.95 6.87 5.41
N LEU A 75 -0.73 5.93 6.33
CA LEU A 75 -1.80 5.13 6.93
C LEU A 75 -2.84 6.01 7.64
N GLY A 76 -2.40 7.04 8.36
CA GLY A 76 -3.30 8.03 8.96
C GLY A 76 -4.16 8.76 7.91
N ILE A 77 -3.57 9.09 6.75
CA ILE A 77 -4.30 9.70 5.63
C ILE A 77 -5.30 8.69 5.03
N LEU A 78 -4.87 7.45 4.77
CA LEU A 78 -5.72 6.39 4.22
C LEU A 78 -6.98 6.22 5.05
N ARG A 79 -6.86 6.05 6.38
CA ARG A 79 -7.99 5.90 7.31
C ARG A 79 -8.99 7.06 7.26
N ARG A 80 -8.50 8.29 7.12
CA ARG A 80 -9.39 9.46 6.99
C ARG A 80 -10.08 9.48 5.63
N GLN A 81 -9.34 9.20 4.57
CA GLN A 81 -9.85 9.27 3.20
C GLN A 81 -10.85 8.14 2.91
N THR A 82 -10.63 6.92 3.41
CA THR A 82 -11.61 5.82 3.33
C THR A 82 -12.88 6.18 4.07
N THR A 83 -12.76 6.77 5.27
CA THR A 83 -13.92 7.23 6.05
C THR A 83 -14.73 8.26 5.25
N LEU A 84 -14.07 9.31 4.72
CA LEU A 84 -14.72 10.33 3.90
C LEU A 84 -15.36 9.76 2.62
N ASN A 85 -14.65 8.89 1.90
CA ASN A 85 -15.15 8.24 0.69
C ASN A 85 -16.40 7.38 0.96
N ASN A 86 -16.51 6.78 2.15
CA ASN A 86 -17.69 6.02 2.53
C ASN A 86 -18.89 6.90 2.89
N PHE A 87 -18.66 8.09 3.47
CA PHE A 87 -19.71 9.08 3.75
C PHE A 87 -20.20 9.80 2.49
N PHE A 88 -19.28 10.11 1.57
CA PHE A 88 -19.54 10.81 0.31
C PHE A 88 -19.09 9.93 -0.86
N PRO A 89 -19.84 8.86 -1.20
CA PRO A 89 -19.45 7.98 -2.29
C PRO A 89 -19.42 8.77 -3.60
N PRO A 90 -18.33 8.68 -4.36
CA PRO A 90 -18.26 9.34 -5.67
C PRO A 90 -19.29 8.71 -6.61
N ASN A 91 -19.75 9.50 -7.58
CA ASN A 91 -20.51 8.97 -8.71
C ASN A 91 -19.62 7.93 -9.41
N LYS A 92 -20.18 6.75 -9.73
CA LYS A 92 -19.43 5.68 -10.41
C LYS A 92 -18.74 6.25 -11.64
N SER A 93 -17.44 6.04 -11.73
CA SER A 93 -16.65 6.44 -12.90
C SER A 93 -17.09 5.62 -14.11
N ALA A 94 -16.99 6.17 -15.34
CA ALA A 94 -17.35 5.46 -16.57
C ALA A 94 -16.53 4.18 -16.83
N ILE A 95 -15.47 3.96 -16.05
CA ILE A 95 -14.54 2.82 -16.13
C ILE A 95 -14.95 1.70 -15.13
N GLU A 96 -15.86 1.96 -14.19
CA GLU A 96 -16.42 0.98 -13.25
C GLU A 96 -17.65 0.25 -13.80
#